data_AF-A0A2V8P6B8-F1
#
_entry.id   AF-A0A2V8P6B8-F1
#
_cell.length_a   1.000
_cell.length_b   1.000
_cell.length_c   1.000
_cell.angle_alpha   90.00
_cell.angle_beta   90.00
_cell.angle_gamma   90.00
#
_symmetry.space_group_name_H-M   'P 1'
#
loop_
_entity.id
_entity.type
_entity.pdbx_description
1 polymer ?
#
loop_
_entity_poly.entity_id
_entity_poly.type
_entity_poly.pdbx_seq_one_letter_code
_entity_poly.pdbx_strand_id
1 'polypeptide(L)' 'YPTKLIGKITYLAGGVATGDYPPNTQQKEVQAMFESQLADSRKRLDGVVSTDLGNFNRMLRDKNVGNVIAAAP' A
#
# COMPACT_ATOMS: atom_id res chain seq x y z
N TYR A 1 -51.19 8.33 -2.21
CA TYR A 1 -50.00 7.46 -2.05
C TYR A 1 -48.78 8.09 -1.32
N PRO A 2 -48.91 9.03 -0.35
CA PRO A 2 -47.74 9.66 0.30
C PRO A 2 -46.96 8.73 1.26
N THR A 3 -47.63 7.76 1.87
CA THR A 3 -47.03 6.79 2.82
C THR A 3 -45.95 5.91 2.20
N LYS A 4 -46.11 5.49 0.94
CA LYS A 4 -45.08 4.70 0.24
C LYS A 4 -43.82 5.51 -0.05
N LEU A 5 -43.96 6.80 -0.35
CA LEU A 5 -42.81 7.67 -0.61
C LEU A 5 -42.03 7.93 0.68
N ILE A 6 -42.73 8.24 1.78
CA ILE A 6 -42.11 8.40 3.10
C ILE A 6 -41.36 7.14 3.51
N GLY A 7 -41.96 5.95 3.34
CA GLY A 7 -41.29 4.69 3.65
C GLY A 7 -39.99 4.46 2.88
N LYS A 8 -39.95 4.81 1.58
CA LYS A 8 -38.72 4.73 0.76
C LYS A 8 -37.65 5.71 1.22
N ILE A 9 -38.03 6.93 1.57
CA ILE A 9 -37.10 7.96 2.07
C ILE A 9 -36.52 7.53 3.42
N THR A 10 -37.35 7.02 4.35
CA THR A 10 -36.88 6.52 5.64
C THR A 10 -35.93 5.33 5.51
N TYR A 11 -36.23 4.40 4.59
CA TYR A 11 -35.34 3.26 4.32
C TYR A 11 -33.98 3.71 3.78
N LEU A 12 -33.96 4.66 2.83
CA LEU A 12 -32.72 5.24 2.31
C LEU A 12 -31.95 5.99 3.40
N ALA A 13 -32.64 6.79 4.22
CA ALA A 13 -32.02 7.51 5.33
C ALA A 13 -31.36 6.56 6.34
N GLY A 14 -32.01 5.43 6.64
CA GLY A 14 -31.43 4.38 7.47
C GLY A 14 -30.16 3.78 6.86
N GLY A 15 -30.19 3.42 5.57
CA GLY A 15 -29.03 2.87 4.88
C GLY A 15 -27.85 3.84 4.77
N VAL A 16 -28.12 5.14 4.51
CA VAL A 16 -27.08 6.18 4.46
C VAL A 16 -26.47 6.43 5.83
N ALA A 17 -27.28 6.43 6.90
CA ALA A 17 -26.78 6.64 8.27
C ALA A 17 -25.86 5.51 8.76
N THR A 18 -25.97 4.31 8.18
CA THR A 18 -25.16 3.14 8.52
C THR A 18 -24.11 2.78 7.46
N GLY A 19 -23.97 3.59 6.41
CA GLY A 19 -23.10 3.24 5.27
C GLY A 19 -21.63 3.61 5.47
N ASP A 20 -21.37 4.68 6.23
CA ASP A 20 -20.04 5.25 6.43
C ASP A 20 -19.65 5.22 7.91
N TYR A 21 -19.13 4.08 8.35
CA TYR A 21 -18.58 3.94 9.69
C TYR A 21 -17.09 4.26 9.67
N PRO A 22 -16.58 5.10 10.60
CA PRO A 22 -15.15 5.31 10.71
C PRO A 22 -14.44 3.98 11.00
N PRO A 23 -13.19 3.80 10.55
CA PRO A 23 -12.44 2.59 10.84
C PRO A 23 -12.39 2.31 12.34
N ASN A 24 -12.72 1.07 12.71
CA ASN A 24 -12.64 0.63 14.09
C ASN A 24 -11.17 0.48 14.53
N THR A 25 -10.93 0.28 15.82
CA THR A 25 -9.57 0.18 16.38
C THR A 25 -8.74 -0.91 15.69
N GLN A 26 -9.33 -2.09 15.46
CA GLN A 26 -8.64 -3.22 14.82
C GLN A 26 -8.24 -2.91 13.38
N GLN A 27 -9.11 -2.22 12.63
CA GLN A 27 -8.82 -1.79 11.26
C GLN A 27 -7.65 -0.80 11.22
N LYS A 28 -7.56 0.12 12.19
CA LYS A 28 -6.43 1.05 12.33
C LYS A 28 -5.13 0.34 12.71
N GLU A 29 -5.20 -0.65 13.59
CA GLU A 29 -4.03 -1.47 13.96
C GLU A 29 -3.48 -2.26 12.76
N VAL A 30 -4.37 -2.86 11.96
CA VAL A 30 -3.99 -3.56 10.72
C VAL A 30 -3.39 -2.60 9.70
N GLN A 31 -3.95 -1.40 9.56
CA GLN A 31 -3.36 -0.35 8.71
C GLN A 31 -1.93 -0.03 9.15
N ALA A 32 -1.71 0.27 10.43
CA ALA A 32 -0.39 0.60 10.96
C ALA A 32 0.61 -0.56 10.79
N MET A 33 0.14 -1.81 10.95
CA MET A 33 0.94 -3.00 10.68
C MET A 33 1.40 -3.04 9.20
N PHE A 34 0.50 -2.79 8.25
CA PHE A 34 0.85 -2.78 6.83
C PHE A 34 1.76 -1.61 6.44
N GLU A 35 1.55 -0.42 7.01
CA GLU A 35 2.44 0.73 6.80
C GLU A 35 3.88 0.42 7.24
N SER A 36 4.04 -0.23 8.40
CA SER A 36 5.35 -0.68 8.89
C SER A 36 6.00 -1.71 7.96
N GLN A 37 5.25 -2.73 7.56
CA GLN A 37 5.75 -3.77 6.64
C GLN A 37 6.15 -3.21 5.27
N LEU A 38 5.40 -2.23 4.76
CA LEU A 38 5.69 -1.56 3.49
C LEU A 38 6.98 -0.72 3.61
N ALA A 39 7.14 0.03 4.70
CA ALA A 39 8.34 0.82 4.95
C ALA A 39 9.60 -0.06 5.03
N ASP A 40 9.51 -1.19 5.74
CA ASP A 40 10.61 -2.15 5.86
C ASP A 40 10.97 -2.77 4.50
N SER A 41 9.96 -3.19 3.74
CA SER A 41 10.14 -3.74 2.39
C SER A 41 10.79 -2.71 1.47
N ARG A 42 10.35 -1.44 1.53
CA ARG A 42 10.93 -0.36 0.74
C ARG A 42 12.39 -0.11 1.10
N LYS A 43 12.71 -0.03 2.39
CA LYS A 43 14.09 0.15 2.87
C LYS A 43 15.02 -0.95 2.39
N ARG A 44 14.56 -2.21 2.39
CA ARG A 44 15.33 -3.36 1.89
C ARG A 44 15.59 -3.24 0.38
N LEU A 45 14.57 -2.91 -0.40
CA LEU A 45 14.71 -2.69 -1.83
C LEU A 45 15.70 -1.56 -2.13
N ASP A 46 15.56 -0.43 -1.44
CA ASP A 46 16.44 0.72 -1.60
C ASP A 46 17.90 0.36 -1.26
N GLY A 47 18.13 -0.45 -0.22
CA GLY A 47 19.45 -0.97 0.12
C GLY A 47 20.06 -1.82 -1.00
N VAL A 48 19.30 -2.77 -1.55
CA VAL A 48 19.76 -3.64 -2.65
C VAL A 48 20.10 -2.81 -3.88
N VAL A 49 19.23 -1.88 -4.27
CA VAL A 49 19.40 -1.07 -5.49
C VAL A 49 20.53 -0.05 -5.36
N SER A 50 20.61 0.65 -4.22
CA SER A 50 21.59 1.72 -4.02
C SER A 50 22.99 1.21 -3.67
N THR A 51 23.09 0.10 -2.94
CA THR A 51 24.34 -0.37 -2.36
C THR A 51 24.79 -1.67 -2.99
N ASP A 52 23.98 -2.73 -2.86
CA ASP A 52 24.41 -4.07 -3.24
C ASP A 52 24.61 -4.21 -4.74
N LEU A 53 23.71 -3.64 -5.56
CA LEU A 53 23.83 -3.60 -7.01
C LEU A 53 25.07 -2.83 -7.46
N GLY A 54 25.38 -1.71 -6.80
CA GLY A 54 26.60 -0.94 -7.08
C GLY A 54 27.87 -1.72 -6.74
N ASN A 55 27.89 -2.41 -5.61
CA ASN A 55 28.98 -3.29 -5.19
C ASN A 55 29.17 -4.45 -6.17
N PHE A 56 28.07 -5.08 -6.57
CA PHE A 56 28.07 -6.19 -7.51
C PHE A 56 28.58 -5.75 -8.89
N ASN A 57 28.10 -4.63 -9.41
CA ASN A 57 28.57 -4.08 -10.68
C ASN A 57 30.05 -3.67 -10.64
N ARG A 58 30.58 -3.23 -9.49
CA ARG A 58 32.04 -3.04 -9.34
C ARG A 58 32.80 -4.35 -9.53
N MET A 59 32.39 -5.41 -8.84
CA MET A 59 33.00 -6.74 -8.98
C MET A 59 32.92 -7.29 -10.42
N LEU A 60 31.80 -7.07 -11.12
CA LEU A 60 31.66 -7.48 -12.52
C LEU A 60 32.66 -6.74 -13.43
N ARG A 61 32.81 -5.42 -13.26
CA ARG A 61 33.78 -4.62 -14.02
C ARG A 61 35.22 -5.09 -13.78
N ASP A 62 35.58 -5.42 -12.54
CA ASP A 62 36.91 -5.95 -12.21
C ASP A 62 37.20 -7.28 -12.93
N LYS A 63 36.15 -8.02 -13.29
CA LYS A 63 36.22 -9.28 -14.05
C LYS A 63 36.00 -9.10 -15.57
N ASN A 64 35.95 -7.87 -16.07
CA ASN A 64 35.62 -7.54 -17.46
C ASN A 64 34.24 -8.05 -17.91
N VAL A 65 33.27 -8.13 -16.99
CA VAL A 65 31.88 -8.49 -17.27
C VAL A 65 31.03 -7.20 -17.28
N GLY A 66 30.05 -7.13 -18.20
CA GLY A 66 29.13 -5.99 -18.29
C GLY A 66 28.24 -5.81 -17.05
N ASN A 67 27.78 -4.58 -16.80
CA ASN A 67 26.95 -4.26 -15.65
C ASN A 67 25.53 -4.84 -15.76
N VAL A 68 24.94 -5.16 -14.62
CA VAL A 68 23.50 -5.38 -14.49
C VAL A 68 22.82 -4.03 -14.24
N ILE A 69 21.91 -3.66 -15.14
CA ILE A 69 21.08 -2.47 -15.00
C ILE A 69 19.73 -2.92 -14.43
N ALA A 70 19.42 -2.53 -13.19
CA ALA A 70 18.06 -2.65 -12.70
C ALA A 70 17.19 -1.64 -13.46
N ALA A 71 16.18 -2.12 -14.19
CA ALA A 71 15.18 -1.23 -14.76
C ALA A 71 14.51 -0.48 -13.59
N ALA A 72 14.51 0.85 -13.66
CA ALA A 72 13.81 1.68 -12.69
C ALA A 72 12.28 1.42 -12.80
N PRO A 73 11.55 1.40 -11.67
CA PRO A 73 10.08 1.38 -11.69
C PRO A 73 9.49 2.66 -12.30
#